data_AF-A0A5K1E7J6-F1
#
_entry.id   AF-A0A5K1E7J6-F1
#
_cell.length_a   1.000
_cell.length_b   1.000
_cell.length_c   1.000
_cell.angle_alpha   90.00
_cell.angle_beta   90.00
_cell.angle_gamma   90.00
#
_symmetry.space_group_name_H-M   'P 1'
#
loop_
_entity.id
_entity.type
_entity.pdbx_description
1 polymer ?
#
loop_
_entity_poly.entity_id
_entity_poly.type
_entity_poly.pdbx_seq_one_letter_code
_entity_poly.pdbx_strand_id
1 'polypeptide(L)'
;MWVDEGTRGLLSAEMARTTFCFFFLCLVALLHPSYSEVVTLGKWNVPAMFVFGDSVVDGGNVVFVYPNCTTATLPYGIDFPTGPTRRLNNGKNPADFLSHLVGIPHFLPAAMDPKTTVETILYGVNCAYSGSGILDSPPG
;
A
#
# COMPACT_ATOMS: atom_id res chain seq x y z
N MET A 1 50.07 -46.98 -1.57
CA MET A 1 48.66 -47.28 -1.93
C MET A 1 48.26 -46.24 -2.96
N TRP A 2 48.31 -46.60 -4.24
CA TRP A 2 47.98 -45.69 -5.34
C TRP A 2 46.47 -45.75 -5.56
N VAL A 3 45.79 -44.59 -5.47
CA VAL A 3 44.37 -44.48 -5.82
C VAL A 3 44.29 -44.58 -7.34
N ASP A 4 43.53 -45.54 -7.86
CA ASP A 4 43.42 -45.77 -9.30
C ASP A 4 42.65 -44.62 -9.99
N GLU A 5 42.89 -44.43 -11.30
CA GLU A 5 42.25 -43.36 -12.09
C GLU A 5 40.72 -43.51 -12.20
N GLY A 6 40.20 -44.74 -12.13
CA GLY A 6 38.77 -45.03 -12.02
C GLY A 6 38.16 -44.57 -10.69
N THR A 7 38.86 -44.75 -9.56
CA THR A 7 38.41 -44.20 -8.27
C THR A 7 38.36 -42.67 -8.28
N ARG A 8 39.30 -42.01 -8.98
CA ARG A 8 39.30 -40.54 -9.15
C ARG A 8 38.15 -40.06 -10.05
N GLY A 9 37.82 -40.81 -11.10
CA GLY A 9 36.67 -40.53 -11.98
C GLY A 9 35.31 -40.67 -11.26
N LEU A 10 35.17 -41.70 -10.42
CA LEU A 10 33.96 -41.92 -9.62
C LEU A 10 33.74 -40.81 -8.59
N LEU A 11 34.81 -40.37 -7.90
CA LEU A 11 34.75 -39.25 -6.95
C LEU A 11 34.35 -37.92 -7.62
N SER A 12 34.85 -37.67 -8.84
CA SER A 12 34.47 -36.50 -9.65
C SER A 12 32.97 -36.52 -10.03
N ALA A 13 32.46 -37.70 -10.43
CA ALA A 13 31.05 -37.87 -10.77
C ALA A 13 30.12 -37.72 -9.56
N GLU A 14 30.49 -38.24 -8.37
CA GLU A 14 29.73 -38.02 -7.13
C GLU A 14 29.71 -36.55 -6.70
N MET A 15 30.84 -35.85 -6.84
CA MET A 15 30.94 -34.43 -6.53
C MET A 15 30.07 -33.59 -7.47
N ALA A 16 30.07 -33.92 -8.76
CA ALA A 16 29.22 -33.28 -9.77
C ALA A 16 27.73 -33.49 -9.49
N ARG A 17 27.31 -34.72 -9.15
CA ARG A 17 25.94 -35.04 -8.72
C ARG A 17 25.52 -34.24 -7.51
N THR A 18 26.35 -34.22 -6.47
CA THR A 18 26.04 -33.52 -5.22
C THR A 18 25.88 -32.02 -5.44
N THR A 19 26.76 -31.45 -6.26
CA THR A 19 26.73 -30.03 -6.63
C THR A 19 25.46 -29.70 -7.43
N PHE A 20 25.12 -30.53 -8.41
CA PHE A 20 23.88 -30.38 -9.19
C PHE A 20 22.63 -30.49 -8.32
N CYS A 21 22.57 -31.48 -7.42
CA CYS A 21 21.48 -31.62 -6.45
C CYS A 21 21.33 -30.39 -5.56
N PHE A 22 22.45 -29.83 -5.07
CA PHE A 22 22.43 -28.61 -4.26
C PHE A 22 21.87 -27.41 -5.04
N PHE A 23 22.34 -27.16 -6.25
CA PHE A 23 21.82 -26.08 -7.10
C PHE A 23 20.34 -26.26 -7.46
N PHE A 24 19.91 -27.50 -7.75
CA PHE A 24 18.52 -27.81 -8.04
C PHE A 24 17.62 -27.58 -6.81
N LEU A 25 18.05 -28.01 -5.62
CA LEU A 25 17.32 -27.75 -4.37
C LEU A 25 17.25 -26.26 -4.04
N CYS A 26 18.32 -25.50 -4.28
CA CYS A 26 18.30 -24.04 -4.15
C CYS A 26 17.30 -23.39 -5.11
N LEU A 27 17.25 -23.81 -6.38
CA LEU A 27 16.27 -23.31 -7.34
C LEU A 27 14.84 -23.64 -6.93
N VAL A 28 14.57 -24.88 -6.49
CA VAL A 28 13.23 -25.28 -6.01
C VAL A 28 12.83 -24.47 -4.77
N ALA A 29 13.75 -24.20 -3.84
CA ALA A 29 13.50 -23.38 -2.66
C ALA A 29 13.22 -21.91 -3.01
N LEU A 30 13.93 -21.35 -3.99
CA LEU A 30 13.72 -19.97 -4.48
C LEU A 30 12.43 -19.80 -5.29
N LEU A 31 11.97 -20.87 -5.95
CA LEU A 31 10.70 -20.91 -6.68
C LEU A 31 9.52 -21.32 -5.80
N HIS A 32 9.76 -21.66 -4.53
CA HIS A 32 8.70 -22.05 -3.61
C HIS A 32 7.88 -20.81 -3.18
N PRO A 33 6.55 -20.82 -3.36
CA PRO A 33 5.69 -19.66 -3.09
C PRO A 33 5.70 -19.19 -1.62
N SER A 34 6.23 -19.98 -0.68
CA SER A 34 6.41 -19.55 0.72
C SER A 34 7.29 -18.32 0.89
N TYR A 35 8.18 -18.00 -0.05
CA TYR A 35 8.99 -16.78 0.03
C TYR A 35 8.15 -15.51 -0.19
N SER A 36 7.02 -15.59 -0.91
CA SER A 36 6.16 -14.42 -1.12
C SER A 36 5.31 -14.09 0.10
N GLU A 37 5.01 -15.07 0.97
CA GLU A 37 4.20 -14.85 2.18
C GLU A 37 4.96 -14.10 3.28
N VAL A 38 6.28 -14.26 3.39
CA VAL A 38 7.07 -13.56 4.43
C VAL A 38 7.12 -12.04 4.21
N VAL A 39 6.96 -11.57 2.98
CA VAL A 39 6.82 -10.12 2.69
C VAL A 39 5.43 -9.58 3.10
N THR A 40 4.44 -10.46 3.27
CA THR A 40 3.08 -10.07 3.69
C THR A 40 2.86 -10.07 5.21
N LEU A 41 3.80 -10.60 6.00
CA LEU A 41 3.67 -10.72 7.47
C LEU A 41 3.62 -9.37 8.23
N GLY A 42 3.84 -8.24 7.55
CA GLY A 42 3.78 -6.88 8.13
C GLY A 42 2.53 -6.07 7.76
N LYS A 43 1.61 -6.60 6.93
CA LYS A 43 0.35 -5.93 6.62
C LYS A 43 -0.71 -6.35 7.62
N TRP A 44 -1.06 -5.46 8.54
CA TRP A 44 -2.33 -5.58 9.25
C TRP A 44 -3.43 -5.66 8.18
N ASN A 45 -4.32 -6.65 8.27
CA ASN A 45 -5.40 -6.81 7.29
C ASN A 45 -6.70 -6.32 7.92
N VAL A 46 -6.85 -4.99 8.01
CA VAL A 46 -8.05 -4.38 8.57
C VAL A 46 -9.14 -4.39 7.49
N PRO A 47 -10.37 -4.84 7.79
CA PRO A 47 -11.42 -5.00 6.78
C PRO A 47 -11.89 -3.65 6.18
N ALA A 48 -11.87 -2.58 6.98
CA ALA A 48 -12.26 -1.24 6.54
C ALA A 48 -11.65 -0.13 7.42
N MET A 49 -11.47 1.06 6.87
CA MET A 49 -10.97 2.24 7.60
C MET A 49 -11.87 3.46 7.38
N PHE A 50 -12.36 4.05 8.48
CA PHE A 50 -13.18 5.26 8.44
C PHE A 50 -12.37 6.43 9.01
N VAL A 51 -12.24 7.51 8.24
CA VAL A 51 -11.38 8.65 8.60
C VAL A 51 -12.24 9.85 8.93
N PHE A 52 -12.03 10.43 10.10
CA PHE A 52 -12.64 11.68 10.53
C PHE A 52 -11.53 12.65 10.95
N GLY A 53 -11.77 13.95 10.75
CA GLY A 53 -10.79 14.97 11.09
C GLY A 53 -10.96 16.24 10.28
N ASP A 54 -9.91 17.04 10.26
CA ASP A 54 -9.84 18.34 9.63
C ASP A 54 -9.04 18.29 8.31
N SER A 55 -8.45 19.43 7.92
CA SER A 55 -7.63 19.60 6.72
C SER A 55 -6.44 18.66 6.64
N VAL A 56 -5.90 18.15 7.77
CA VAL A 56 -4.71 17.30 7.79
C VAL A 56 -4.98 15.94 7.14
N VAL A 57 -6.21 15.44 7.28
CA VAL A 57 -6.62 14.12 6.77
C VAL A 57 -7.75 14.18 5.75
N ASP A 58 -8.20 15.37 5.37
CA ASP A 58 -9.21 15.57 4.34
C ASP A 58 -8.79 14.92 3.00
N GLY A 59 -9.65 14.03 2.50
CA GLY A 59 -9.48 13.31 1.24
C GLY A 59 -9.93 14.10 0.00
N GLY A 60 -10.31 15.36 0.15
CA GLY A 60 -10.87 16.21 -0.92
C GLY A 60 -12.37 16.50 -0.76
N ASN A 61 -12.94 16.29 0.43
CA ASN A 61 -14.34 16.55 0.74
C ASN A 61 -14.70 18.04 0.62
N VAL A 62 -13.79 18.93 1.07
CA VAL A 62 -14.05 20.38 1.12
C VAL A 62 -14.45 20.98 -0.22
N VAL A 63 -13.90 20.50 -1.34
CA VAL A 63 -14.17 21.02 -2.68
C VAL A 63 -15.61 20.77 -3.14
N PHE A 64 -16.27 19.74 -2.62
CA PHE A 64 -17.66 19.45 -2.97
C PHE A 64 -18.67 20.37 -2.24
N VAL A 65 -18.25 20.99 -1.13
CA VAL A 65 -19.06 21.97 -0.39
C VAL A 65 -18.70 23.40 -0.80
N TYR A 66 -17.42 23.67 -1.07
CA TYR A 66 -16.92 24.96 -1.52
C TYR A 66 -16.31 24.83 -2.93
N PRO A 67 -17.13 24.95 -3.99
CA PRO A 67 -16.67 24.77 -5.37
C PRO A 67 -15.65 25.82 -5.82
N ASN A 68 -15.54 26.95 -5.11
CA ASN A 68 -14.53 27.99 -5.35
C ASN A 68 -13.18 27.69 -4.67
N CYS A 69 -13.04 26.55 -3.98
CA CYS A 69 -11.79 26.17 -3.36
C CYS A 69 -10.77 25.82 -4.46
N THR A 70 -9.68 26.59 -4.53
CA THR A 70 -8.64 26.47 -5.58
C THR A 70 -7.84 25.18 -5.52
N THR A 71 -8.06 24.36 -4.50
CA THR A 71 -7.37 23.07 -4.29
C THR A 71 -7.82 21.99 -5.26
N ALA A 72 -8.87 22.26 -6.04
CA ALA A 72 -9.27 21.45 -7.20
C ALA A 72 -8.41 21.69 -8.45
N THR A 73 -7.43 22.59 -8.38
CA THR A 73 -6.57 22.98 -9.51
C THR A 73 -5.09 22.79 -9.17
N LEU A 74 -4.23 22.70 -10.20
CA LEU A 74 -2.79 22.66 -10.02
C LEU A 74 -2.31 23.88 -9.20
N PRO A 75 -1.28 23.74 -8.34
CA PRO A 75 -0.36 22.60 -8.22
C PRO A 75 -0.83 21.44 -7.32
N TYR A 76 -2.03 21.52 -6.74
CA TYR A 76 -2.50 20.51 -5.78
C TYR A 76 -2.75 19.14 -6.43
N GLY A 77 -2.33 18.08 -5.73
CA GLY A 77 -2.38 16.70 -6.22
C GLY A 77 -1.42 16.34 -7.35
N ILE A 78 -0.43 17.19 -7.70
CA ILE A 78 0.57 16.88 -8.75
C ILE A 78 1.42 15.64 -8.42
N ASP A 79 1.70 15.40 -7.14
CA ASP A 79 2.46 14.25 -6.63
C ASP A 79 1.54 13.07 -6.26
N PHE A 80 0.21 13.20 -6.49
CA PHE A 80 -0.73 12.13 -6.17
C PHE A 80 -0.80 11.11 -7.32
N PRO A 81 -0.76 9.79 -7.05
CA PRO A 81 -0.65 8.77 -8.11
C PRO A 81 -1.77 8.77 -9.16
N THR A 82 -2.95 9.28 -8.81
CA THR A 82 -4.13 9.34 -9.69
C THR A 82 -4.37 10.75 -10.25
N GLY A 83 -3.40 11.66 -10.15
CA GLY A 83 -3.52 13.06 -10.56
C GLY A 83 -4.23 13.95 -9.52
N PRO A 84 -4.63 15.18 -9.91
CA PRO A 84 -5.23 16.14 -8.99
C PRO A 84 -6.48 15.61 -8.29
N THR A 85 -6.41 15.42 -6.97
CA THR A 85 -7.48 14.79 -6.18
C THR A 85 -8.36 15.77 -5.42
N ARG A 86 -8.19 17.09 -5.63
CA ARG A 86 -8.94 18.13 -4.91
C ARG A 86 -8.62 18.23 -3.40
N ARG A 87 -7.55 17.56 -2.96
CA ARG A 87 -6.99 17.65 -1.60
C ARG A 87 -6.22 18.97 -1.41
N LEU A 88 -6.06 19.39 -0.15
CA LEU A 88 -5.30 20.60 0.23
C LEU A 88 -3.76 20.44 0.16
N ASN A 89 -3.26 19.36 -0.43
CA ASN A 89 -1.85 19.02 -0.51
C ASN A 89 -1.46 18.50 -1.90
N ASN A 90 -0.16 18.36 -2.15
CA ASN A 90 0.34 17.91 -3.45
C ASN A 90 0.24 16.39 -3.64
N GLY A 91 0.13 15.60 -2.57
CA GLY A 91 0.24 14.16 -2.62
C GLY A 91 -0.54 13.46 -1.50
N LYS A 92 -0.02 12.33 -1.02
CA LYS A 92 -0.66 11.53 0.04
C LYS A 92 -0.68 12.30 1.37
N ASN A 93 -1.79 12.20 2.10
CA ASN A 93 -1.90 12.66 3.48
C ASN A 93 -1.61 11.50 4.48
N PRO A 94 -1.51 11.76 5.80
CA PRO A 94 -1.23 10.72 6.80
C PRO A 94 -2.23 9.55 6.78
N ALA A 95 -3.51 9.81 6.49
CA ALA A 95 -4.52 8.77 6.39
C ALA A 95 -4.29 7.84 5.18
N ASP A 96 -3.80 8.37 4.06
CA ASP A 96 -3.43 7.57 2.90
C ASP A 96 -2.27 6.61 3.23
N PHE A 97 -1.25 7.09 3.95
CA PHE A 97 -0.14 6.23 4.40
C PHE A 97 -0.62 5.15 5.37
N LEU A 98 -1.45 5.52 6.35
CA LEU A 98 -1.99 4.59 7.31
C LEU A 98 -2.86 3.52 6.63
N SER A 99 -3.72 3.91 5.68
CA SER A 99 -4.58 2.97 4.93
C SER A 99 -3.74 1.91 4.21
N HIS A 100 -2.60 2.29 3.65
CA HIS A 100 -1.69 1.37 2.99
C HIS A 100 -1.01 0.40 3.98
N LEU A 101 -0.59 0.92 5.15
CA LEU A 101 0.02 0.12 6.21
C LEU A 101 -0.95 -0.90 6.82
N VAL A 102 -2.24 -0.55 6.90
CA VAL A 102 -3.30 -1.42 7.45
C VAL A 102 -4.03 -2.24 6.39
N GLY A 103 -3.45 -2.35 5.20
CA GLY A 103 -3.88 -3.32 4.19
C GLY A 103 -5.10 -2.92 3.36
N ILE A 104 -5.54 -1.66 3.41
CA ILE A 104 -6.65 -1.19 2.58
C ILE A 104 -6.23 -1.24 1.09
N PRO A 105 -7.04 -1.86 0.21
CA PRO A 105 -6.64 -2.14 -1.17
C PRO A 105 -6.59 -0.91 -2.09
N HIS A 106 -7.26 0.18 -1.72
CA HIS A 106 -7.34 1.42 -2.50
C HIS A 106 -7.41 2.66 -1.60
N PHE A 107 -7.21 3.84 -2.17
CA PHE A 107 -7.45 5.09 -1.46
C PHE A 107 -8.93 5.19 -1.05
N LEU A 108 -9.16 5.64 0.18
CA LEU A 108 -10.51 5.81 0.69
C LEU A 108 -11.24 6.90 -0.12
N PRO A 109 -12.47 6.65 -0.59
CA PRO A 109 -13.25 7.66 -1.30
C PRO A 109 -13.59 8.83 -0.35
N ALA A 110 -13.71 10.03 -0.91
CA ALA A 110 -14.21 11.20 -0.19
C ALA A 110 -15.73 11.07 -0.01
N ALA A 111 -16.22 11.13 1.23
CA ALA A 111 -17.65 11.00 1.56
C ALA A 111 -18.57 11.96 0.79
N MET A 112 -18.08 13.16 0.46
CA MET A 112 -18.82 14.21 -0.24
C MET A 112 -18.71 14.13 -1.77
N ASP A 113 -17.93 13.20 -2.32
CA ASP A 113 -17.86 13.00 -3.78
C ASP A 113 -19.18 12.36 -4.27
N PRO A 114 -19.88 12.95 -5.26
CA PRO A 114 -21.09 12.36 -5.85
C PRO A 114 -20.88 10.96 -6.46
N LYS A 115 -19.63 10.56 -6.72
CA LYS A 115 -19.28 9.22 -7.20
C LYS A 115 -19.15 8.19 -6.07
N THR A 116 -19.15 8.62 -4.82
CA THR A 116 -19.08 7.71 -3.67
C THR A 116 -20.42 7.01 -3.48
N THR A 117 -20.41 5.69 -3.67
CA THR A 117 -21.57 4.81 -3.52
C THR A 117 -21.37 3.82 -2.36
N VAL A 118 -22.43 3.11 -1.99
CA VAL A 118 -22.39 2.03 -0.98
C VAL A 118 -21.31 0.98 -1.31
N GLU A 119 -21.11 0.69 -2.59
CA GLU A 119 -20.11 -0.28 -3.06
C GLU A 119 -18.68 0.23 -2.89
N THR A 120 -18.46 1.54 -3.09
CA THR A 120 -17.13 2.15 -2.96
C THR A 120 -16.67 2.29 -1.51
N ILE A 121 -17.60 2.28 -0.55
CA ILE A 121 -17.27 2.44 0.88
C ILE A 121 -17.10 1.10 1.62
N LEU A 122 -17.13 -0.04 0.92
CA LEU A 122 -17.01 -1.37 1.52
C LEU A 122 -15.72 -1.55 2.33
N TYR A 123 -14.64 -0.89 1.90
CA TYR A 123 -13.35 -0.89 2.59
C TYR A 123 -13.12 0.38 3.43
N GLY A 124 -14.17 1.17 3.63
CA GLY A 124 -14.17 2.40 4.39
C GLY A 124 -14.30 3.66 3.53
N VAL A 125 -14.30 4.81 4.19
CA VAL A 125 -14.55 6.12 3.58
C VAL A 125 -13.85 7.22 4.37
N ASN A 126 -13.44 8.28 3.67
CA ASN A 126 -12.90 9.48 4.28
C ASN A 126 -13.99 10.53 4.49
N CYS A 127 -14.37 10.74 5.75
CA CYS A 127 -15.35 11.72 6.21
C CYS A 127 -14.70 13.00 6.77
N ALA A 128 -13.37 13.15 6.69
CA ALA A 128 -12.68 14.33 7.17
C ALA A 128 -13.00 15.55 6.32
N TYR A 129 -13.06 16.72 6.95
CA TYR A 129 -13.48 17.95 6.29
C TYR A 129 -12.65 19.15 6.76
N SER A 130 -12.06 19.85 5.81
CA SER A 130 -11.25 21.04 6.08
C SER A 130 -12.09 22.15 6.72
N GLY A 131 -11.71 22.57 7.93
CA GLY A 131 -12.47 23.51 8.74
C GLY A 131 -13.25 22.87 9.89
N SER A 132 -13.25 21.54 9.99
CA SER A 132 -13.77 20.86 11.19
C SER A 132 -12.95 21.24 12.42
N GLY A 133 -13.65 21.51 13.52
CA GLY A 133 -13.06 21.76 14.83
C GLY A 133 -13.68 20.83 15.88
N ILE A 134 -13.06 20.79 17.06
CA ILE A 134 -13.57 19.98 18.19
C ILE A 134 -14.66 20.72 18.99
N LEU A 135 -14.78 22.03 18.81
CA LEU A 135 -15.73 22.87 19.55
C LEU A 135 -16.95 23.18 18.70
N ASP A 136 -18.13 23.20 19.33
CA ASP A 136 -19.40 23.52 18.70
C ASP A 136 -19.56 25.02 18.38
N SER A 137 -18.70 25.87 18.94
CA SER A 137 -18.74 27.33 18.78
C SER A 137 -17.39 27.87 18.28
N PRO A 138 -17.38 28.89 17.38
CA PRO A 138 -16.16 29.57 16.99
C PRO A 138 -15.45 30.17 18.22
N PRO A 139 -14.11 30.22 18.24
CA PRO A 139 -13.41 30.99 19.27
C PRO A 139 -13.90 32.45 19.20
N GLY A 140 -14.48 32.92 20.30
CA GLY A 140 -15.01 34.27 20.45
C GLY A 140 -13.95 35.35 20.52
#